data_AF-J3IYM3-F1
#
_entry.id   AF-J3IYM3-F1
#
_cell.length_a   1.000
_cell.length_b   1.000
_cell.length_c   1.000
_cell.angle_alpha   90.00
_cell.angle_beta   90.00
_cell.angle_gamma   90.00
#
_symmetry.space_group_name_H-M   'P 1'
#
loop_
_entity.id
_entity.type
_entity.pdbx_description
1 polymer ?
#
loop_
_entity_poly.entity_id
_entity_poly.type
_entity_poly.pdbx_seq_one_letter_code
_entity_poly.pdbx_strand_id
1 'polypeptide(L)' 'MDTYTASALKLQKTLLTLRQTRDRLRAAGNVEEADELALKIARVEETLAAMSPALRSPTLQ' A
#
# COMPACT_ATOMS: atom_id res chain seq x y z
N MET A 1 7.75 -22.20 -5.56
CA MET A 1 6.58 -21.38 -5.19
C MET A 1 7.00 -20.08 -4.47
N ASP A 2 8.28 -19.70 -4.54
CA ASP A 2 8.89 -18.70 -3.64
C ASP A 2 8.96 -17.28 -4.20
N THR A 3 8.87 -17.12 -5.53
CA THR A 3 8.91 -15.82 -6.20
C THR A 3 7.64 -14.99 -5.97
N TYR A 4 6.49 -15.66 -5.84
CA TYR A 4 5.22 -14.99 -5.55
C TYR A 4 5.22 -14.37 -4.15
N THR A 5 5.71 -15.11 -3.16
CA THR A 5 5.81 -14.66 -1.76
C THR A 5 6.81 -13.51 -1.60
N ALA A 6 7.96 -13.56 -2.28
CA ALA A 6 8.94 -12.48 -2.26
C ALA A 6 8.40 -11.20 -2.92
N SER A 7 7.68 -11.33 -4.04
CA SER A 7 7.07 -10.19 -4.75
C SER A 7 5.93 -9.57 -3.96
N ALA A 8 5.09 -10.40 -3.34
CA ALA A 8 4.02 -9.98 -2.43
C ALA A 8 4.57 -9.21 -1.21
N LEU A 9 5.62 -9.73 -0.57
CA LEU A 9 6.25 -9.10 0.59
C LEU A 9 6.88 -7.75 0.21
N LYS A 10 7.54 -7.68 -0.95
CA LYS A 10 8.11 -6.43 -1.46
C LYS A 10 7.03 -5.39 -1.69
N LEU A 11 5.88 -5.80 -2.24
CA LEU A 11 4.75 -4.92 -2.50
C LEU A 11 4.08 -4.42 -1.21
N GLN A 12 3.90 -5.30 -0.21
CA GLN A 12 3.41 -4.90 1.12
C GLN A 12 4.35 -3.89 1.78
N LYS A 13 5.67 -4.10 1.69
CA LYS A 13 6.67 -3.15 2.21
C LYS A 13 6.59 -1.80 1.48
N THR A 14 6.45 -1.81 0.16
CA THR A 14 6.28 -0.59 -0.63
C THR A 14 5.00 0.15 -0.23
N LEU A 15 3.87 -0.53 -0.06
CA LEU A 15 2.63 0.08 0.42
C LEU A 15 2.77 0.70 1.81
N LEU A 16 3.46 0.03 2.73
CA LEU A 16 3.74 0.58 4.05
C LEU A 16 4.55 1.88 3.97
N THR A 17 5.59 1.91 3.13
CA THR A 17 6.38 3.13 2.90
C THR A 17 5.53 4.25 2.30
N LEU A 18 4.65 3.95 1.33
CA LEU A 18 3.77 4.95 0.72
C LEU A 18 2.79 5.54 1.74
N ARG A 19 2.21 4.72 2.62
CA ARG A 19 1.34 5.19 3.71
C ARG A 19 2.08 6.10 4.70
N GLN A 20 3.31 5.74 5.07
CA GLN A 20 4.15 6.60 5.93
C GLN A 20 4.48 7.94 5.25
N THR A 21 4.76 7.94 3.95
CA THR A 21 5.01 9.18 3.20
C THR A 21 3.76 10.06 3.14
N ARG A 22 2.58 9.47 2.92
CA ARG A 22 1.31 10.20 3.00
C ARG A 22 1.12 10.86 4.36
N ASP A 23 1.36 10.12 5.44
CA ASP A 23 1.17 10.63 6.80
C ASP A 23 2.17 11.77 7.11
N ARG A 24 3.41 11.67 6.59
CA ARG A 24 4.39 12.77 6.65
C ARG A 24 3.95 14.00 5.85
N LEU A 25 3.43 13.82 4.63
CA LEU A 25 2.92 14.92 3.81
C LEU A 25 1.75 15.63 4.48
N ARG A 26 0.85 14.86 5.08
CA ARG A 26 -0.28 15.40 5.85
C ARG A 26 0.19 16.17 7.09
N ALA A 27 1.18 15.65 7.81
CA ALA A 27 1.80 16.33 8.94
C ALA A 27 2.58 17.60 8.53
N ALA A 28 3.13 17.64 7.31
CA ALA A 28 3.81 18.79 6.74
C ALA A 28 2.84 19.87 6.21
N GLY A 29 1.53 19.61 6.20
CA GLY A 29 0.51 20.52 5.65
C GLY A 29 0.28 20.38 4.14
N ASN A 30 0.96 19.45 3.47
CA ASN A 30 0.76 19.13 2.06
C ASN A 30 -0.43 18.17 1.88
N VAL A 31 -1.61 18.64 2.25
CA VAL A 31 -2.84 17.83 2.24
C VAL A 31 -3.21 17.36 0.83
N GLU A 32 -3.02 18.22 -0.17
CA GLU A 32 -3.35 17.90 -1.57
C GLU A 32 -2.46 16.78 -2.15
N GLU A 33 -1.14 16.84 -1.92
CA GLU A 33 -0.22 15.76 -2.29
C GLU A 33 -0.50 14.46 -1.50
N ALA A 34 -0.89 14.59 -0.23
CA ALA A 34 -1.28 13.45 0.60
C ALA A 34 -2.56 12.77 0.06
N ASP A 35 -3.54 13.54 -0.37
CA ASP A 35 -4.79 13.02 -0.95
C ASP A 35 -4.55 12.37 -2.32
N GLU A 36 -3.72 12.97 -3.17
CA GLU A 36 -3.29 12.31 -4.42
C GLU A 36 -2.57 10.99 -4.15
N LEU A 37 -1.68 10.97 -3.15
CA LEU A 37 -0.96 9.77 -2.77
C LEU A 37 -1.90 8.71 -2.19
N ALA A 38 -2.92 9.12 -1.44
CA ALA A 38 -3.96 8.24 -0.92
C ALA A 38 -4.77 7.58 -2.05
N LEU A 39 -5.14 8.34 -3.10
CA LEU A 39 -5.83 7.81 -4.28
C LEU A 39 -4.98 6.78 -5.02
N LYS A 40 -3.67 7.05 -5.18
CA LYS A 40 -2.72 6.10 -5.81
C LYS A 40 -2.59 4.82 -4.98
N ILE A 41 -2.48 4.94 -3.66
CA ILE A 41 -2.44 3.79 -2.73
C ILE A 41 -3.74 2.98 -2.84
N ALA A 42 -4.90 3.62 -2.80
CA ALA A 42 -6.20 2.95 -2.88
C ALA A 42 -6.36 2.15 -4.18
N ARG A 43 -5.92 2.69 -5.31
CA ARG A 43 -5.96 1.98 -6.60
C ARG A 43 -5.04 0.75 -6.61
N VAL A 44 -3.84 0.85 -6.03
CA VAL A 44 -2.93 -0.29 -5.89
C VAL A 44 -3.53 -1.35 -4.97
N GLU A 45 -4.14 -0.94 -3.85
CA GLU A 45 -4.83 -1.85 -2.92
C GLU A 45 -6.06 -2.53 -3.54
N GLU A 46 -6.83 -1.81 -4.36
CA GLU A 46 -7.98 -2.35 -5.08
C GLU A 46 -7.54 -3.37 -6.15
N THR A 47 -6.52 -3.05 -6.94
CA THR A 47 -5.95 -4.01 -7.90
C THR A 47 -5.38 -5.24 -7.20
N LEU A 48 -4.78 -5.08 -6.02
CA LEU A 48 -4.31 -6.19 -5.20
C LEU A 48 -5.44 -7.06 -4.64
N ALA A 49 -6.50 -6.43 -4.14
CA ALA A 49 -7.70 -7.10 -3.64
C ALA A 49 -8.41 -7.88 -4.76
N ALA A 50 -8.45 -7.32 -5.98
CA ALA A 50 -9.00 -7.97 -7.16
C ALA A 50 -8.11 -9.12 -7.66
N MET A 51 -6.78 -9.01 -7.52
CA MET A 51 -5.83 -10.02 -7.99
C MET A 51 -5.70 -11.22 -7.06
N SER A 52 -6.06 -11.14 -5.77
CA SER A 52 -5.70 -12.22 -4.86
C SER A 52 -6.56 -12.35 -3.61
N PRO A 53 -7.25 -13.49 -3.43
CA PRO A 53 -7.64 -14.02 -2.12
C PRO A 53 -6.42 -14.46 -1.28
N ALA A 54 -5.26 -14.69 -1.90
CA ALA A 54 -4.04 -15.20 -1.27
C ALA A 54 -3.11 -14.12 -0.69
N LEU A 55 -3.38 -12.83 -0.97
CA LEU A 55 -2.67 -11.68 -0.39
C LEU A 55 -3.31 -11.14 0.89
N ARG A 56 -4.47 -11.68 1.31
CA ARG A 56 -4.96 -11.53 2.68
C ARG A 56 -4.03 -12.28 3.63
N SER A 57 -2.84 -11.74 3.87
CA SER A 57 -2.10 -12.11 5.07
C SER A 57 -2.92 -11.60 6.28
N PRO A 58 -3.21 -12.45 7.27
CA PRO A 58 -4.06 -12.11 8.42
C PRO A 58 -3.39 -11.14 9.41
N THR A 59 -2.25 -10.54 9.05
CA THR A 59 -1.43 -9.71 9.95
C THR A 59 -1.83 -8.23 9.96
N LEU A 60 -3.04 -7.90 9.52
CA LEU A 60 -3.67 -6.60 9.78
C LEU A 60 -4.95 -6.83 10.59
N GLN A 61 -4.76 -7.30 11.82
CA GLN A 61 -5.69 -7.07 12.93
C GLN A 61 -5.09 -6.00 13.83
#